data_AF-A0A1H9XL52-F1
#
_entry.id   AF-A0A1H9XL52-F1
#
_cell.length_a   1.000
_cell.length_b   1.000
_cell.length_c   1.000
_cell.angle_alpha   90.00
_cell.angle_beta   90.00
_cell.angle_gamma   90.00
#
_symmetry.space_group_name_H-M   'P 1'
#
loop_
_entity.id
_entity.type
_entity.pdbx_description
1 polymer ?
#
loop_
_entity_poly.entity_id
_entity_poly.type
_entity_poly.pdbx_seq_one_letter_code
_entity_poly.pdbx_strand_id
1 'polypeptide(L)' 'MEGLLMGWKTPKIEYVNGYKVIEVEGPAFKVYDGNRQLGDDFPYSGEAAAHANSLPPRDAQQG' A
#
# COMPACT_ATOMS: atom_id res chain seq x y z
N MET A 1 29.77 -5.64 -15.51
CA MET A 1 29.18 -5.45 -14.17
C MET A 1 27.84 -4.79 -14.35
N GLU A 2 26.82 -5.46 -13.84
CA GLU A 2 25.40 -5.36 -14.20
C GLU A 2 24.81 -3.95 -14.10
N GLY A 3 24.35 -3.44 -15.25
CA GLY A 3 23.57 -2.22 -15.34
C GLY A 3 22.08 -2.53 -15.48
N LEU A 4 21.31 -2.21 -14.43
CA LEU A 4 19.96 -1.64 -14.51
C LEU A 4 18.87 -2.52 -15.17
N LEU A 5 18.63 -3.71 -14.63
CA LEU A 5 17.34 -4.41 -14.76
C LEU A 5 16.32 -3.94 -13.71
N MET A 6 16.27 -2.64 -13.38
CA MET A 6 15.14 -2.10 -12.60
C MET A 6 13.98 -1.87 -13.58
N GLY A 7 13.44 -2.97 -14.11
CA GLY A 7 12.26 -2.96 -14.96
C GLY A 7 11.13 -2.29 -14.18
N TRP A 8 10.61 -1.18 -14.73
CA TRP A 8 9.53 -0.39 -14.16
C TRP A 8 8.27 -1.24 -13.99
N LYS A 9 8.20 -2.01 -12.90
CA LYS A 9 7.01 -2.74 -12.54
C LYS A 9 6.11 -1.70 -11.91
N THR A 10 5.12 -1.26 -12.68
CA THR A 10 4.11 -0.32 -12.21
C THR A 10 3.62 -0.81 -10.84
N PRO A 11 3.81 -0.02 -9.77
CA PRO A 11 3.44 -0.46 -8.43
C PRO A 11 1.94 -0.74 -8.44
N LYS A 12 1.54 -1.93 -7.98
CA LYS A 12 0.12 -2.28 -7.90
C LYS A 12 -0.50 -1.44 -6.79
N ILE A 13 -1.55 -0.72 -7.14
CA ILE A 13 -2.31 0.10 -6.22
C ILE A 13 -3.66 -0.59 -6.00
N GLU A 14 -3.96 -0.90 -4.75
CA GLU A 14 -5.22 -1.45 -4.30
C GLU A 14 -5.85 -0.51 -3.28
N TYR A 15 -7.17 -0.36 -3.28
CA TYR A 15 -7.86 0.46 -2.28
C TYR A 15 -8.63 -0.45 -1.33
N VAL A 16 -8.27 -0.40 -0.05
CA VAL A 16 -8.86 -1.22 1.01
C VAL A 16 -9.38 -0.28 2.09
N ASN A 17 -10.68 -0.34 2.39
CA ASN A 17 -11.31 0.47 3.43
C ASN A 17 -11.11 2.00 3.27
N GLY A 18 -10.93 2.47 2.02
CA GLY A 18 -10.61 3.87 1.69
C GLY A 18 -9.13 4.24 1.79
N TYR A 19 -8.26 3.28 2.10
CA TYR A 19 -6.81 3.43 2.14
C TYR A 19 -6.15 2.81 0.93
N LYS A 20 -5.08 3.45 0.45
CA LYS A 20 -4.33 3.07 -0.74
C LYS A 20 -3.18 2.16 -0.36
N VAL A 21 -3.30 0.87 -0.66
CA VAL A 21 -2.23 -0.13 -0.52
C VAL A 21 -1.40 -0.14 -1.79
N ILE A 22 -0.08 0.04 -1.67
CA ILE A 22 0.85 0.09 -2.81
C ILE A 22 1.92 -0.99 -2.65
N GLU A 23 2.09 -1.85 -3.65
CA GLU A 23 3.23 -2.76 -3.76
C GLU A 23 4.48 -1.96 -4.18
N VAL A 24 5.53 -1.94 -3.35
CA VAL A 24 6.79 -1.22 -3.61
C VAL A 24 7.89 -2.19 -4.03
N GLU A 25 9.08 -1.68 -4.40
CA GLU A 25 10.20 -2.54 -4.82
C GLU A 25 10.62 -3.50 -3.70
N GLY A 26 10.40 -4.81 -3.95
CA GLY A 26 10.59 -5.89 -2.98
C GLY A 26 9.26 -6.59 -2.66
N PRO A 27 9.25 -7.65 -1.83
CA PRO A 27 8.02 -8.22 -1.28
C PRO A 27 7.49 -7.30 -0.17
N ALA A 28 7.17 -6.05 -0.51
CA ALA A 28 6.81 -5.03 0.45
C ALA A 28 5.59 -4.23 -0.02
N PHE A 29 4.69 -3.95 0.91
CA PHE A 29 3.43 -3.25 0.69
C PHE A 29 3.33 -2.08 1.66
N LYS A 30 2.85 -0.94 1.18
CA LYS A 30 2.70 0.26 1.99
C LYS A 30 1.26 0.75 1.94
N VAL A 31 0.69 1.02 3.11
CA VAL A 31 -0.65 1.60 3.22
C VAL A 31 -0.54 3.12 3.25
N TYR A 32 -1.35 3.80 2.47
CA TYR A 32 -1.39 5.24 2.38
C TYR A 32 -2.81 5.76 2.63
N ASP A 33 -2.89 6.78 3.46
CA ASP A 33 -4.03 7.65 3.62
C ASP A 33 -3.83 8.88 2.73
N GLY A 34 -4.24 8.78 1.46
CA GLY A 34 -4.03 9.85 0.48
C GLY A 34 -2.54 9.98 0.15
N ASN A 35 -1.88 10.99 0.72
CA ASN A 35 -0.44 11.22 0.57
C ASN A 35 0.38 10.80 1.81
N ARG A 36 -0.26 10.39 2.91
CA ARG A 36 0.42 10.01 4.16
C ARG A 36 0.54 8.50 4.27
N GLN A 37 1.75 7.97 4.43
CA GLN A 37 1.93 6.55 4.75
C GLN A 37 1.39 6.26 6.16
N LEU A 38 0.63 5.18 6.30
CA LEU A 38 0.15 4.65 7.57
C LEU A 38 0.79 3.28 7.84
N GLY A 39 1.43 3.18 8.99
CA GLY A 39 2.15 1.97 9.40
C GLY A 39 3.47 1.74 8.66
N ASP A 40 4.03 0.57 8.90
CA ASP A 40 5.29 0.10 8.34
C ASP A 40 5.10 -0.51 6.94
N ASP A 41 6.21 -0.96 6.33
CA ASP A 41 6.19 -1.82 5.17
C ASP A 41 5.78 -3.25 5.55
N PHE A 42 4.73 -3.73 4.91
CA PHE A 42 4.17 -5.06 5.14
C PHE A 42 4.77 -6.07 4.15
N PRO A 43 5.12 -7.29 4.57
CA PRO A 43 5.69 -8.30 3.69
C PRO A 43 4.70 -8.86 2.64
N TYR A 44 3.39 -8.75 2.91
CA TYR A 44 2.33 -9.29 2.05
C TYR A 44 1.13 -8.35 1.97
N SER A 45 0.43 -8.37 0.82
CA SER A 45 -0.76 -7.52 0.59
C SER A 45 -1.88 -7.78 1.61
N GLY A 46 -2.05 -9.03 2.05
CA GLY A 46 -3.06 -9.39 3.04
C GLY A 46 -2.85 -8.71 4.39
N GLU A 47 -1.60 -8.54 4.83
CA GLU A 47 -1.30 -7.82 6.08
C GLU A 47 -1.53 -6.32 5.94
N ALA A 48 -1.11 -5.72 4.82
CA ALA A 48 -1.39 -4.32 4.51
C ALA A 48 -2.90 -4.04 4.43
N ALA A 49 -3.65 -4.95 3.80
CA ALA A 49 -5.10 -4.89 3.71
C ALA A 49 -5.78 -5.08 5.08
N ALA A 50 -5.27 -5.98 5.92
CA ALA A 50 -5.77 -6.16 7.29
C ALA A 50 -5.52 -4.90 8.14
N HIS A 51 -4.34 -4.27 8.00
CA HIS A 51 -4.04 -3.00 8.63
C HIS A 51 -5.02 -1.91 8.17
N ALA A 52 -5.21 -1.75 6.86
CA ALA A 52 -6.17 -0.81 6.30
C ALA A 52 -7.62 -1.05 6.79
N ASN A 53 -8.05 -2.30 6.90
CA ASN A 53 -9.37 -2.67 7.44
C ASN A 53 -9.50 -2.45 8.95
N SER A 54 -8.40 -2.50 9.70
CA SER A 54 -8.40 -2.20 11.13
C SER A 54 -8.51 -0.70 11.43
N LEU A 55 -8.23 0.15 10.44
CA LEU A 55 -8.37 1.59 10.55
C LEU A 55 -9.84 2.02 10.39
N PRO A 56 -10.25 3.18 10.93
CA PRO A 56 -11.60 3.69 10.71
C PRO A 56 -11.85 3.90 9.19
N PRO A 57 -12.99 3.45 8.64
CA PRO A 57 -13.28 3.57 7.22
C PRO A 57 -13.22 5.03 6.76
N ARG A 58 -12.37 5.32 5.77
CA ARG A 58 -12.24 6.70 5.28
C ARG A 58 -13.47 7.17 4.51
N ASP A 59 -14.19 6.23 3.90
CA ASP A 59 -15.45 6.50 3.19
C ASP A 59 -16.57 6.93 4.14
N ALA A 60 -16.48 6.60 5.43
CA ALA A 60 -17.44 7.06 6.44
C ALA A 60 -17.24 8.54 6.88
N GLN A 61 -16.19 9.21 6.39
CA GLN A 61 -15.94 10.64 6.65
C GLN A 61 -16.35 11.56 5.50
N GLN A 62 -16.85 11.03 4.38
CA GLN A 62 -17.53 11.84 3.36
C GLN A 62 -19.02 11.91 3.71
N GLY A 63 -19.31 12.66 4.79
CA GLY A 63 -20.67 13.11 5.08
C GLY A 63 -21.15 14.13 4.07
#